data_AF-A0A537K5X3-F1
#
_entry.id   AF-A0A537K5X3-F1
#
_cell.length_a   1.000
_cell.length_b   1.000
_cell.length_c   1.000
_cell.angle_alpha   90.00
_cell.angle_beta   90.00
_cell.angle_gamma   90.00
#
_symmetry.space_group_name_H-M   'P 1'
#
loop_
_entity.id
_entity.type
_entity.pdbx_description
1 polymer ?
#
loop_
_entity_poly.entity_id
_entity_poly.type
_entity_poly.pdbx_seq_one_letter_code
_entity_poly.pdbx_strand_id
1 'polypeptide(L)'
;MKKGIILTTLTGLLVIYISSCYNNKSDIPALPKVSFLRDVVTVVTSGACGCHNNVNANSASNNAIAFSLPDTVINGLIVRRPKSDAIVARVDTIAKWANDIIGHPGGGNVFLTENQKILFRKWKEQGQPYDGGEIVCDVTGSIKYSTHIVPIYNGTCKSAGCHGGRGPVLDYNRLVANKNTLLVMMNSGGSSGHPGGVIGLSSCVTNTFKTWIVQGQPQ
;
A
#
# COMPACT_ATOMS: atom_id res chain seq x y z
N MET A 1 27.26 -61.07 -0.81
CA MET A 1 27.77 -59.73 -0.43
C MET A 1 27.01 -58.65 -1.19
N LYS A 2 26.12 -57.89 -0.54
CA LYS A 2 25.58 -56.62 -1.06
C LYS A 2 25.33 -55.68 0.13
N LYS A 3 26.34 -54.87 0.46
CA LYS A 3 26.22 -53.72 1.35
C LYS A 3 26.74 -52.51 0.57
N GLY A 4 25.82 -51.69 0.10
CA GLY A 4 26.11 -50.46 -0.60
C GLY A 4 24.79 -49.90 -1.09
N ILE A 5 24.62 -48.59 -0.97
CA ILE A 5 23.42 -47.84 -1.37
C ILE A 5 22.30 -47.77 -0.29
N ILE A 6 22.64 -47.50 0.97
CA ILE A 6 21.69 -46.90 1.93
C ILE A 6 22.47 -45.98 2.90
N LEU A 7 23.08 -44.91 2.40
CA LEU A 7 23.59 -43.86 3.30
C LEU A 7 23.68 -42.47 2.66
N THR A 8 23.66 -42.37 1.32
CA THR A 8 23.77 -41.08 0.62
C THR A 8 22.43 -40.39 0.36
N THR A 9 21.29 -41.07 0.50
CA THR A 9 19.97 -40.46 0.27
C THR A 9 19.38 -39.77 1.50
N LEU A 10 19.80 -40.15 2.71
CA LEU A 10 19.27 -39.56 3.96
C LEU A 10 19.88 -38.18 4.27
N THR A 11 21.13 -37.95 3.91
CA THR A 11 21.82 -36.67 4.11
C THR A 11 21.34 -35.60 3.12
N GLY A 12 21.01 -35.96 1.88
CA GLY A 12 20.49 -35.01 0.89
C GLY A 12 19.09 -34.48 1.22
N LEU A 13 18.20 -35.32 1.75
CA LEU A 13 16.85 -34.91 2.18
C LEU A 13 16.87 -34.01 3.43
N LEU A 14 17.81 -34.25 4.35
CA LEU A 14 17.95 -33.42 5.55
C LEU A 14 18.41 -32.00 5.21
N VAL A 15 19.36 -31.83 4.29
CA VAL A 15 19.87 -30.51 3.87
C VAL A 15 18.79 -29.65 3.19
N ILE A 16 17.92 -30.26 2.38
CA ILE A 16 16.81 -29.56 1.72
C ILE A 16 15.74 -29.11 2.74
N TYR A 17 15.56 -29.87 3.83
CA TYR A 17 14.57 -29.55 4.86
C TYR A 17 14.98 -28.35 5.73
N ILE A 18 16.27 -28.20 6.05
CA ILE A 18 16.76 -27.07 6.88
C ILE A 18 16.81 -25.75 6.10
N SER A 19 16.98 -25.78 4.77
CA SER A 19 16.89 -24.57 3.93
C SER A 19 15.47 -24.03 3.79
N SER A 20 14.45 -24.84 4.08
CA SER A 20 13.04 -24.45 3.98
C SER A 20 12.56 -23.58 5.15
N CYS A 21 13.32 -23.55 6.25
CA CYS A 21 13.07 -22.72 7.43
C CYS A 21 14.13 -21.62 7.63
N TYR A 22 15.08 -21.46 6.69
CA TYR A 22 16.05 -20.37 6.75
C TYR A 22 15.32 -19.05 6.50
N ASN A 23 15.18 -18.24 7.55
CA ASN A 23 14.53 -16.93 7.49
C ASN A 23 15.46 -15.90 6.84
N ASN A 24 15.73 -16.11 5.55
CA ASN A 24 16.66 -15.36 4.71
C ASN A 24 16.46 -13.83 4.80
N LYS A 25 15.27 -13.35 5.15
CA LYS A 25 14.97 -11.91 5.21
C LYS A 25 15.84 -11.10 6.20
N SER A 26 16.43 -11.71 7.24
CA SER A 26 17.40 -11.01 8.10
C SER A 26 18.78 -10.85 7.46
N ASP A 27 19.11 -11.74 6.52
CA ASP A 27 20.47 -11.92 5.99
C ASP A 27 20.61 -11.48 4.52
N ILE A 28 19.50 -11.12 3.85
CA ILE A 28 19.54 -10.37 2.60
C ILE A 28 19.64 -8.87 2.96
N PRO A 29 20.83 -8.23 2.85
CA PRO A 29 20.99 -6.81 3.12
C PRO A 29 20.16 -5.92 2.17
N ALA A 30 19.67 -6.49 1.06
CA ALA A 30 18.90 -5.80 0.05
C ALA A 30 18.10 -6.78 -0.85
N LEU A 31 16.77 -6.78 -0.77
CA LEU A 31 15.95 -7.36 -1.83
C LEU A 31 16.25 -6.58 -3.15
N PRO A 32 16.44 -7.28 -4.29
CA PRO A 32 16.64 -6.62 -5.59
C PRO A 32 15.37 -5.87 -6.04
N LYS A 33 14.19 -6.34 -5.59
CA LYS A 33 12.91 -5.66 -5.69
C LYS A 33 12.07 -5.95 -4.44
N VAL A 34 11.52 -4.91 -3.84
CA VAL A 34 10.52 -4.94 -2.78
C VAL A 34 9.16 -5.25 -3.40
N SER A 35 8.51 -6.30 -2.94
CA SER A 35 7.13 -6.62 -3.29
C SER A 35 6.18 -5.82 -2.42
N PHE A 36 5.26 -5.09 -3.03
CA PHE A 36 4.25 -4.34 -2.28
C PHE A 36 3.39 -5.27 -1.40
N LEU A 37 2.79 -6.32 -1.98
CA LEU A 37 1.91 -7.22 -1.23
C LEU A 37 2.66 -8.09 -0.20
N ARG A 38 3.84 -8.60 -0.54
CA ARG A 38 4.57 -9.52 0.35
C ARG A 38 5.40 -8.80 1.40
N ASP A 39 5.97 -7.64 1.07
CA ASP A 39 6.97 -6.98 1.89
C ASP A 39 6.39 -5.72 2.56
N VAL A 40 5.81 -4.79 1.79
CA VAL A 40 5.25 -3.51 2.33
C VAL A 40 3.98 -3.76 3.13
N VAL A 41 2.98 -4.41 2.53
CA VAL A 41 1.68 -4.71 3.16
C VAL A 41 1.88 -5.50 4.43
N THR A 42 2.73 -6.53 4.41
CA THR A 42 3.03 -7.31 5.61
C THR A 42 3.54 -6.43 6.73
N VAL A 43 4.46 -5.50 6.51
CA VAL A 43 4.97 -4.62 7.58
C VAL A 43 3.90 -3.68 8.14
N VAL A 44 3.07 -3.06 7.29
CA VAL A 44 2.05 -2.09 7.77
C VAL A 44 0.81 -2.75 8.36
N THR A 45 0.59 -4.04 8.06
CA THR A 45 -0.54 -4.82 8.58
C THR A 45 -0.17 -5.77 9.73
N SER A 46 1.11 -6.17 9.86
CA SER A 46 1.61 -7.04 10.95
C SER A 46 2.43 -6.24 11.98
N GLY A 47 2.08 -6.32 13.26
CA GLY A 47 2.90 -5.77 14.36
C GLY A 47 2.31 -4.55 15.09
N ALA A 48 3.19 -3.68 15.60
CA ALA A 48 2.92 -2.50 16.46
C ALA A 48 1.91 -1.48 15.88
N CYS A 49 1.51 -1.66 14.63
CA CYS A 49 0.38 -1.01 13.97
C CYS A 49 -0.99 -1.58 14.36
N GLY A 50 -1.12 -2.31 15.47
CA GLY A 50 -2.42 -2.75 16.02
C GLY A 50 -3.40 -1.59 16.19
N CYS A 51 -2.91 -0.37 16.45
CA CYS A 51 -3.67 0.88 16.47
C CYS A 51 -4.31 1.24 15.11
N HIS A 52 -3.72 0.78 14.01
CA HIS A 52 -4.13 1.02 12.63
C HIS A 52 -4.91 -0.16 12.03
N ASN A 53 -5.08 -1.27 12.76
CA ASN A 53 -5.76 -2.46 12.25
C ASN A 53 -6.71 -3.08 13.27
N ASN A 54 -7.19 -2.27 14.22
CA ASN A 54 -8.20 -2.67 15.21
C ASN A 54 -9.59 -2.08 14.88
N VAL A 55 -10.56 -2.39 15.75
CA VAL A 55 -11.95 -1.89 15.62
C VAL A 55 -12.04 -0.36 15.69
N ASN A 56 -11.12 0.29 16.40
CA ASN A 56 -11.11 1.74 16.58
C ASN A 56 -10.51 2.48 15.39
N ALA A 57 -9.65 1.85 14.59
CA ALA A 57 -8.98 2.46 13.42
C ALA A 57 -9.94 2.83 12.27
N ASN A 58 -11.19 2.35 12.33
CA ASN A 58 -12.24 2.69 11.36
C ASN A 58 -13.31 3.63 11.96
N SER A 59 -13.13 4.13 13.19
CA SER A 59 -14.09 5.03 13.84
C SER A 59 -13.84 6.50 13.47
N ALA A 60 -14.91 7.29 13.37
CA ALA A 60 -14.83 8.73 13.07
C ALA A 60 -14.11 9.54 14.16
N SER A 61 -13.94 8.98 15.36
CA SER A 61 -13.26 9.59 16.50
C SER A 61 -11.78 9.23 16.62
N ASN A 62 -11.25 8.39 15.72
CA ASN A 62 -9.85 7.98 15.74
C ASN A 62 -9.12 8.52 14.51
N ASN A 63 -7.95 9.14 14.75
CA ASN A 63 -7.10 9.67 13.68
C ASN A 63 -6.17 8.61 13.07
N ALA A 64 -6.14 7.40 13.62
CA ALA A 64 -5.37 6.29 13.06
C ALA A 64 -5.99 5.82 11.73
N ILE A 65 -5.18 5.81 10.67
CA ILE A 65 -5.60 5.27 9.37
C ILE A 65 -5.69 3.76 9.46
N ALA A 66 -6.82 3.19 9.06
CA ALA A 66 -6.94 1.76 8.84
C ALA A 66 -6.10 1.32 7.63
N PHE A 67 -5.14 0.41 7.79
CA PHE A 67 -4.39 -0.19 6.68
C PHE A 67 -4.97 -1.50 6.18
N SER A 68 -5.98 -2.02 6.87
CA SER A 68 -6.74 -3.19 6.46
C SER A 68 -8.23 -3.02 6.72
N LEU A 69 -9.04 -3.72 5.93
CA LEU A 69 -10.45 -3.96 6.24
C LEU A 69 -10.58 -5.35 6.87
N PRO A 70 -11.35 -5.53 7.96
CA PRO A 70 -11.89 -6.84 8.26
C PRO A 70 -12.79 -7.23 7.08
N ASP A 71 -12.39 -8.26 6.34
CA ASP A 71 -13.02 -8.57 5.07
C ASP A 71 -14.03 -9.70 5.19
N THR A 72 -13.63 -10.81 5.82
CA THR A 72 -14.47 -12.00 5.95
C THR A 72 -13.94 -12.85 7.11
N VAL A 73 -14.84 -13.53 7.83
CA VAL A 73 -14.45 -14.59 8.77
C VAL A 73 -14.44 -15.91 8.01
N ILE A 74 -13.25 -16.49 7.79
CA ILE A 74 -13.11 -17.83 7.22
C ILE A 74 -12.73 -18.78 8.35
N ASN A 75 -13.60 -19.73 8.68
CA ASN A 75 -13.38 -20.72 9.74
C ASN A 75 -13.03 -20.10 11.11
N GLY A 76 -13.67 -18.99 11.47
CA GLY A 76 -13.40 -18.27 12.72
C GLY A 76 -12.19 -17.31 12.68
N LEU A 77 -11.42 -17.29 11.58
CA LEU A 77 -10.32 -16.36 11.37
C LEU A 77 -10.78 -15.12 10.58
N ILE A 78 -10.58 -13.93 11.14
CA ILE A 78 -10.81 -12.67 10.42
C ILE A 78 -9.71 -12.50 9.36
N VAL A 79 -10.05 -12.73 8.10
CA VAL A 79 -9.21 -12.37 6.97
C VAL A 79 -9.28 -10.86 6.79
N ARG A 80 -8.12 -10.22 6.79
CA ARG A 80 -8.00 -8.77 6.64
C ARG A 80 -7.41 -8.45 5.27
N ARG A 81 -8.19 -7.83 4.39
CA ARG A 81 -7.67 -7.34 3.10
C ARG A 81 -6.90 -6.04 3.32
N PRO A 82 -5.71 -5.87 2.71
CA PRO A 82 -5.00 -4.61 2.78
C PRO A 82 -5.79 -3.52 2.04
N LYS A 83 -5.84 -2.32 2.63
CA LYS A 83 -6.28 -1.10 1.93
C LYS A 83 -5.09 -0.56 1.14
N SER A 84 -4.77 -1.21 0.01
CA SER A 84 -3.59 -0.91 -0.79
C SER A 84 -3.45 0.57 -1.14
N ASP A 85 -4.56 1.21 -1.53
CA ASP A 85 -4.57 2.63 -1.87
C ASP A 85 -4.27 3.53 -0.68
N ALA A 86 -4.76 3.17 0.51
CA ALA A 86 -4.44 3.89 1.73
C ALA A 86 -2.94 3.80 2.01
N ILE A 87 -2.32 2.62 1.86
CA ILE A 87 -0.88 2.42 2.07
C ILE A 87 -0.06 3.23 1.04
N VAL A 88 -0.38 3.09 -0.25
CA VAL A 88 0.34 3.76 -1.34
C VAL A 88 0.25 5.29 -1.22
N ALA A 89 -0.91 5.83 -0.84
CA ALA A 89 -1.08 7.27 -0.61
C ALA A 89 -0.23 7.85 0.53
N ARG A 90 0.41 7.01 1.35
CA ARG A 90 1.35 7.44 2.41
C ARG A 90 2.81 7.07 2.09
N VAL A 91 3.14 6.66 0.86
CA VAL A 91 4.52 6.28 0.50
C VAL A 91 5.55 7.32 0.93
N ASP A 92 5.28 8.62 0.75
CA ASP A 92 6.19 9.70 1.16
C ASP A 92 6.27 9.90 2.67
N THR A 93 5.14 9.79 3.37
CA THR A 93 5.11 9.87 4.83
C THR A 93 5.88 8.69 5.44
N ILE A 94 5.65 7.49 4.94
CA ILE A 94 6.34 6.27 5.36
C ILE A 94 7.84 6.38 5.04
N ALA A 95 8.21 6.90 3.87
CA ALA A 95 9.61 7.12 3.51
C ALA A 95 10.29 8.14 4.44
N LYS A 96 9.63 9.26 4.77
CA LYS A 96 10.17 10.23 5.74
C LYS A 96 10.36 9.62 7.13
N TRP A 97 9.42 8.79 7.58
CA TRP A 97 9.54 8.06 8.84
C TRP A 97 10.69 7.04 8.79
N ALA A 98 10.84 6.29 7.69
CA ALA A 98 11.93 5.35 7.47
C ALA A 98 13.32 6.01 7.35
N ASN A 99 13.38 7.32 7.08
CA ASN A 99 14.60 8.12 7.05
C ASN A 99 14.82 8.90 8.36
N ASP A 100 14.03 8.64 9.41
CA ASP A 100 14.08 9.35 10.70
C ASP A 100 13.92 10.88 10.58
N ILE A 101 13.38 11.38 9.46
CA ILE A 101 13.08 12.80 9.24
C ILE A 101 11.89 13.22 10.12
N ILE A 102 10.95 12.29 10.33
CA ILE A 102 9.80 12.46 11.21
C ILE A 102 9.68 11.24 12.13
N GLY A 103 9.12 11.43 13.32
CA GLY A 103 8.65 10.32 14.16
C GLY A 103 7.38 9.66 13.59
N HIS A 104 6.87 8.64 14.28
CA HIS A 104 5.60 8.00 13.90
C HIS A 104 4.48 9.05 13.78
N PRO A 105 3.82 9.18 12.61
CA PRO A 105 2.75 10.16 12.42
C PRO A 105 1.59 9.92 13.39
N GLY A 106 1.22 10.95 14.16
CA GLY A 106 0.20 10.84 15.22
C GLY A 106 0.78 10.54 16.61
N GLY A 107 2.10 10.44 16.75
CA GLY A 107 2.79 10.22 18.01
C GLY A 107 2.88 8.74 18.43
N GLY A 108 3.43 8.50 19.62
CA GLY A 108 3.67 7.17 20.18
C GLY A 108 5.09 6.63 19.95
N ASN A 109 5.51 5.72 20.82
CA ASN A 109 6.82 5.06 20.76
C ASN A 109 6.80 3.87 19.79
N VAL A 110 6.44 4.13 18.53
CA VAL A 110 6.44 3.13 17.45
C VAL A 110 7.66 3.38 16.57
N PHE A 111 8.50 2.37 16.43
CA PHE A 111 9.75 2.45 15.67
C PHE A 111 9.79 1.35 14.62
N LEU A 112 10.27 1.71 13.43
CA LEU A 112 10.64 0.74 12.42
C LEU A 112 11.98 0.12 12.79
N THR A 113 12.09 -1.20 12.66
CA THR A 113 13.40 -1.89 12.65
C THR A 113 14.22 -1.40 11.46
N GLU A 114 15.55 -1.51 11.52
CA GLU A 114 16.40 -1.05 10.42
C GLU A 114 16.07 -1.76 9.09
N ASN A 115 15.76 -3.06 9.14
CA ASN A 115 15.34 -3.82 7.95
C ASN A 115 14.03 -3.29 7.35
N GLN A 116 13.06 -2.90 8.19
CA GLN A 116 11.82 -2.27 7.72
C GLN A 116 12.08 -0.89 7.13
N LYS A 117 13.00 -0.11 7.72
CA LYS A 117 13.40 1.19 7.16
C LYS A 117 14.04 1.02 5.77
N ILE A 118 14.99 0.10 5.62
CA ILE A 118 15.62 -0.25 4.34
C ILE A 118 14.57 -0.66 3.30
N LEU A 119 13.62 -1.51 3.69
CA LEU A 119 12.51 -1.94 2.84
C LEU A 119 11.70 -0.76 2.32
N PHE A 120 11.29 0.17 3.19
CA PHE A 120 10.48 1.33 2.76
C PHE A 120 11.27 2.33 1.92
N ARG A 121 12.56 2.55 2.21
CA ARG A 121 13.43 3.39 1.38
C ARG A 121 13.53 2.82 -0.04
N LYS A 122 13.87 1.53 -0.16
CA LYS A 122 13.93 0.82 -1.45
C LYS A 122 12.59 0.82 -2.19
N TRP A 123 11.49 0.63 -1.46
CA TRP A 123 10.15 0.69 -2.05
C TRP A 123 9.84 2.06 -2.66
N LYS A 124 10.22 3.15 -1.99
CA LYS A 124 10.08 4.51 -2.53
C LYS A 124 11.02 4.74 -3.71
N GLU A 125 12.27 4.32 -3.62
CA GLU A 125 13.31 4.45 -4.66
C GLU A 125 12.95 3.72 -5.95
N GLN A 126 12.27 2.57 -5.85
CA GLN A 126 11.72 1.85 -7.01
C GLN A 126 10.76 2.69 -7.86
N GLY A 127 10.23 3.77 -7.30
CA GLY A 127 9.30 4.63 -8.01
C GLY A 127 8.00 3.92 -8.33
N GLN A 128 7.32 4.45 -9.31
CA GLN A 128 5.97 4.01 -9.65
C GLN A 128 5.97 2.82 -10.62
N PRO A 129 4.91 1.99 -10.56
CA PRO A 129 3.78 2.08 -9.65
C PRO A 129 4.12 1.50 -8.25
N TYR A 130 3.76 2.23 -7.19
CA TYR A 130 4.12 1.86 -5.82
C TYR A 130 3.39 0.59 -5.32
N ASP A 131 2.33 0.15 -5.99
CA ASP A 131 1.67 -1.13 -5.71
C ASP A 131 2.36 -2.34 -6.37
N GLY A 132 3.49 -2.11 -7.06
CA GLY A 132 4.21 -3.13 -7.80
C GLY A 132 3.62 -3.45 -9.18
N GLY A 133 2.52 -2.80 -9.58
CA GLY A 133 1.88 -2.95 -10.88
C GLY A 133 1.16 -4.28 -11.12
N GLU A 134 1.28 -5.23 -10.19
CA GLU A 134 0.70 -6.58 -10.27
C GLU A 134 -0.68 -6.69 -9.62
N ILE A 135 -1.14 -5.65 -8.90
CA ILE A 135 -2.52 -5.64 -8.39
C ILE A 135 -3.45 -5.50 -9.59
N VAL A 136 -4.07 -6.62 -9.99
CA VAL A 136 -5.13 -6.62 -11.00
C VAL A 136 -6.27 -5.78 -10.47
N CYS A 137 -6.48 -4.64 -11.11
CA CYS A 137 -7.65 -3.81 -10.91
C CYS A 137 -8.43 -3.85 -12.20
N ASP A 138 -9.50 -4.64 -12.20
CA ASP A 138 -10.45 -4.72 -13.30
C ASP A 138 -11.21 -3.39 -13.39
N VAL A 139 -10.59 -2.41 -14.07
CA VAL A 139 -11.26 -1.17 -14.48
C VAL A 139 -12.05 -1.49 -15.75
N THR A 140 -13.12 -2.27 -15.60
CA THR A 140 -14.00 -2.64 -16.70
C THR A 140 -15.35 -1.93 -16.59
N GLY A 141 -15.94 -1.56 -17.73
CA GLY A 141 -17.27 -0.96 -17.79
C GLY A 141 -17.31 0.56 -17.68
N SER A 142 -18.51 1.10 -17.45
CA SER A 142 -18.76 2.54 -17.35
C SER A 142 -18.43 3.02 -15.93
N ILE A 143 -17.35 3.78 -15.82
CA ILE A 143 -16.89 4.37 -14.56
C ILE A 143 -17.70 5.64 -14.34
N LYS A 144 -18.41 5.73 -13.21
CA LYS A 144 -19.21 6.91 -12.83
C LYS A 144 -18.62 7.59 -11.60
N TYR A 145 -18.82 8.90 -11.49
CA TYR A 145 -18.33 9.68 -10.37
C TYR A 145 -18.86 9.14 -9.03
N SER A 146 -20.17 8.98 -8.93
CA SER A 146 -20.85 8.57 -7.70
C SER A 146 -20.44 7.19 -7.18
N THR A 147 -20.28 6.21 -8.07
CA THR A 147 -20.06 4.81 -7.68
C THR A 147 -18.60 4.38 -7.68
N HIS A 148 -17.71 5.09 -8.39
CA HIS A 148 -16.30 4.69 -8.51
C HIS A 148 -15.34 5.76 -8.00
N ILE A 149 -15.57 7.03 -8.34
CA ILE A 149 -14.66 8.12 -7.97
C ILE A 149 -14.85 8.57 -6.53
N VAL A 150 -16.10 8.72 -6.06
CA VAL A 150 -16.40 9.12 -4.69
C VAL A 150 -15.84 8.14 -3.65
N PRO A 151 -15.97 6.80 -3.80
CA PRO A 151 -15.34 5.86 -2.88
C PRO A 151 -13.81 6.01 -2.83
N ILE A 152 -13.15 6.18 -3.97
CA ILE A 152 -11.69 6.41 -4.02
C ILE A 152 -11.33 7.74 -3.33
N TYR A 153 -12.07 8.82 -3.60
CA TYR A 153 -11.85 10.10 -2.92
C TYR A 153 -11.97 9.93 -1.41
N ASN A 154 -13.03 9.28 -0.92
CA ASN A 154 -13.26 9.10 0.51
C ASN A 154 -12.22 8.20 1.19
N GLY A 155 -11.72 7.16 0.50
CA GLY A 155 -10.75 6.21 1.05
C GLY A 155 -9.29 6.67 0.95
N THR A 156 -8.94 7.40 -0.11
CA THR A 156 -7.55 7.67 -0.49
C THR A 156 -7.18 9.12 -0.30
N CYS A 157 -8.05 10.05 -0.74
CA CYS A 157 -7.73 11.48 -0.86
C CYS A 157 -8.28 12.33 0.30
N LYS A 158 -9.45 11.94 0.84
CA LYS A 158 -10.15 12.64 1.90
C LYS A 158 -9.56 12.24 3.25
N SER A 159 -8.93 13.20 3.89
CA SER A 159 -8.48 13.08 5.28
C SER A 159 -8.55 14.45 5.94
N ALA A 160 -8.63 14.48 7.27
CA ALA A 160 -8.56 15.72 8.04
C ALA A 160 -7.24 16.48 7.80
N GLY A 161 -6.18 15.79 7.39
CA GLY A 161 -4.90 16.41 7.03
C GLY A 161 -4.86 17.04 5.63
N CYS A 162 -5.73 16.61 4.71
CA CYS A 162 -5.70 17.00 3.29
C CYS A 162 -7.10 17.45 2.82
N HIS A 163 -7.73 16.76 1.85
CA HIS A 163 -8.96 17.20 1.18
C HIS A 163 -10.27 17.08 2.01
N GLY A 164 -10.17 16.85 3.32
CA GLY A 164 -11.27 16.94 4.28
C GLY A 164 -10.96 17.88 5.46
N GLY A 165 -9.89 18.66 5.35
CA GLY A 165 -9.50 19.66 6.35
C GLY A 165 -8.81 20.86 5.71
N ARG A 166 -7.49 20.78 5.49
CA ARG A 166 -6.69 21.91 4.97
C ARG A 166 -6.81 22.14 3.46
N GLY A 167 -7.07 21.08 2.70
CA GLY A 167 -7.21 21.13 1.25
C GLY A 167 -8.65 21.40 0.82
N PRO A 168 -8.86 21.80 -0.45
CA PRO A 168 -10.20 21.98 -0.98
C PRO A 168 -10.98 20.67 -0.93
N VAL A 169 -12.26 20.75 -0.55
CA VAL A 169 -13.23 19.67 -0.79
C VAL A 169 -13.25 19.35 -2.29
N LEU A 170 -13.18 18.08 -2.66
CA LEU A 170 -13.17 17.65 -4.06
C LEU A 170 -14.53 17.04 -4.42
N ASP A 171 -15.40 17.87 -4.97
CA ASP A 171 -16.66 17.42 -5.57
C ASP A 171 -16.50 17.18 -7.08
N TYR A 172 -17.57 16.70 -7.72
CA TYR A 172 -17.61 16.46 -9.17
C TYR A 172 -17.15 17.69 -9.96
N ASN A 173 -17.74 18.86 -9.68
CA ASN A 173 -17.48 20.09 -10.42
C ASN A 173 -16.01 20.50 -10.32
N ARG A 174 -15.40 20.39 -9.13
CA ARG A 174 -13.98 20.71 -8.92
C ARG A 174 -13.06 19.74 -9.64
N LEU A 175 -13.36 18.45 -9.63
CA LEU A 175 -12.57 17.45 -10.36
C LEU A 175 -12.67 17.65 -11.88
N VAL A 176 -13.85 17.98 -12.38
CA VAL A 176 -14.07 18.30 -13.80
C VAL A 176 -13.34 19.59 -14.20
N ALA A 177 -13.51 20.67 -13.42
CA ALA A 177 -12.84 21.95 -13.67
C ALA A 177 -11.31 21.85 -13.65
N ASN A 178 -10.75 20.92 -12.87
CA ASN A 178 -9.30 20.70 -12.75
C ASN A 178 -8.80 19.47 -13.52
N LYS A 179 -9.48 19.08 -14.61
CA LYS A 179 -9.14 17.89 -15.42
C LYS A 179 -7.67 17.81 -15.81
N ASN A 180 -7.03 18.92 -16.20
CA ASN A 180 -5.63 18.91 -16.63
C ASN A 180 -4.69 18.55 -15.47
N THR A 181 -4.86 19.18 -14.33
CA THR A 181 -4.12 18.87 -13.10
C THR A 181 -4.32 17.42 -12.69
N LEU A 182 -5.57 16.95 -12.73
CA LEU A 182 -5.94 15.57 -12.42
C LEU A 182 -5.25 14.60 -13.38
N LEU A 183 -5.25 14.89 -14.69
CA LEU A 183 -4.63 14.03 -15.70
C LEU A 183 -3.12 13.96 -15.56
N VAL A 184 -2.44 15.09 -15.30
CA VAL A 184 -1.00 15.11 -15.01
C VAL A 184 -0.70 14.23 -13.80
N MET A 185 -1.46 14.39 -12.72
CA MET A 185 -1.31 13.61 -11.50
C MET A 185 -1.56 12.12 -11.72
N MET A 186 -2.59 11.73 -12.48
CA MET A 186 -2.85 10.33 -12.78
C MET A 186 -1.80 9.72 -13.70
N ASN A 187 -1.29 10.47 -14.66
CA ASN A 187 -0.23 10.01 -15.57
C ASN A 187 1.09 9.81 -14.84
N SER A 188 1.39 10.67 -13.88
CA SER A 188 2.59 10.62 -13.07
C SER A 188 2.40 9.84 -11.77
N GLY A 189 1.30 9.11 -11.60
CA GLY A 189 0.96 8.36 -10.37
C GLY A 189 1.06 9.15 -9.06
N GLY A 190 0.91 10.48 -9.12
CA GLY A 190 1.05 11.38 -7.98
C GLY A 190 2.44 12.00 -7.79
N SER A 191 3.44 11.62 -8.58
CA SER A 191 4.81 12.16 -8.47
C SER A 191 4.91 13.62 -8.91
N SER A 192 3.94 14.09 -9.69
CA SER A 192 3.81 15.48 -10.12
C SER A 192 2.33 15.87 -10.28
N GLY A 193 2.06 17.16 -10.43
CA GLY A 193 0.71 17.66 -10.72
C GLY A 193 -0.19 17.89 -9.50
N HIS A 194 0.03 17.23 -8.36
CA HIS A 194 -0.71 17.57 -7.14
C HIS A 194 -0.18 18.89 -6.53
N PRO A 195 -1.02 19.91 -6.28
CA PRO A 195 -0.56 21.20 -5.76
C PRO A 195 0.07 21.16 -4.36
N GLY A 196 -0.23 20.13 -3.57
CA GLY A 196 0.34 19.89 -2.25
C GLY A 196 1.69 19.15 -2.28
N GLY A 197 2.24 18.87 -3.46
CA GLY A 197 3.50 18.15 -3.64
C GLY A 197 3.31 16.68 -3.99
N VAL A 198 4.39 15.92 -3.92
CA VAL A 198 4.41 14.50 -4.30
C VAL A 198 3.48 13.67 -3.40
N ILE A 199 2.68 12.83 -4.04
CA ILE A 199 1.88 11.79 -3.40
C ILE A 199 2.09 10.44 -4.11
N GLY A 200 1.76 9.33 -3.44
CA GLY A 200 1.68 8.03 -4.09
C GLY A 200 0.26 7.69 -4.53
N LEU A 201 0.08 7.23 -5.76
CA LEU A 201 -1.19 6.67 -6.22
C LEU A 201 -0.95 5.27 -6.78
N SER A 202 -1.89 4.36 -6.51
CA SER A 202 -1.86 3.02 -7.08
C SER A 202 -2.21 3.06 -8.57
N SER A 203 -1.81 2.01 -9.28
CA SER A 203 -2.23 1.77 -10.66
C SER A 203 -3.76 1.72 -10.76
N CYS A 204 -4.44 1.14 -9.76
CA CYS A 204 -5.90 1.06 -9.67
C CYS A 204 -6.58 2.43 -9.64
N VAL A 205 -6.12 3.31 -8.75
CA VAL A 205 -6.65 4.67 -8.63
C VAL A 205 -6.38 5.42 -9.93
N THR A 206 -5.15 5.40 -10.41
CA THR A 206 -4.76 6.15 -11.60
C THR A 206 -5.52 5.69 -12.84
N ASN A 207 -5.68 4.39 -13.04
CA ASN A 207 -6.42 3.84 -14.18
C ASN A 207 -7.92 4.11 -14.08
N THR A 208 -8.53 4.02 -12.88
CA THR A 208 -9.95 4.34 -12.70
C THR A 208 -10.25 5.78 -13.07
N PHE A 209 -9.45 6.73 -12.59
CA PHE A 209 -9.60 8.15 -12.93
C PHE A 209 -9.31 8.42 -14.41
N LYS A 210 -8.27 7.81 -15.01
CA LYS A 210 -7.98 7.95 -16.44
C LYS A 210 -9.15 7.46 -17.29
N THR A 211 -9.69 6.29 -16.99
CA THR A 211 -10.85 5.73 -17.69
C THR A 211 -12.08 6.64 -17.55
N TRP A 212 -12.37 7.12 -16.34
CA TRP A 212 -13.46 8.09 -16.12
C TRP A 212 -13.29 9.36 -16.95
N ILE A 213 -12.07 9.91 -17.01
CA ILE A 213 -11.76 11.10 -17.82
C ILE A 213 -11.95 10.84 -19.32
N VAL A 214 -11.50 9.68 -19.80
CA VAL A 214 -11.66 9.26 -21.21
C VAL A 214 -13.12 9.06 -21.58
N GLN A 215 -13.94 8.55 -20.66
CA GLN A 215 -15.38 8.36 -20.85
C GLN A 215 -16.20 9.66 -20.79
N GLY A 216 -15.54 10.83 -20.70
CA GLY A 216 -16.23 12.12 -20.64
C GLY A 216 -16.71 12.50 -19.23
N GLN A 217 -16.12 11.90 -18.19
CA GLN A 217 -16.40 12.20 -16.79
C GLN A 217 -17.88 12.03 -16.39
N PRO A 218 -18.54 10.90 -16.71
CA PRO A 218 -19.95 10.72 -16.36
C PRO A 218 -20.17 10.72 -14.84
N GLN A 219 -21.30 11.27 -14.40
CA GLN A 219 -21.63 11.43 -12.97
C GLN A 219 -22.18 10.12 -12.34
#